data_AF-A0A318FG84-F1
#
_entry.id   AF-A0A318FG84-F1
#
_cell.length_a   1.000
_cell.length_b   1.000
_cell.length_c   1.000
_cell.angle_alpha   90.00
_cell.angle_beta   90.00
_cell.angle_gamma   90.00
#
_symmetry.space_group_name_H-M   'P 1'
#
loop_
_entity.id
_entity.type
_entity.pdbx_description
1 polymer ?
#
loop_
_entity_poly.entity_id
_entity_poly.type
_entity_poly.pdbx_seq_one_letter_code
_entity_poly.pdbx_strand_id
1 'polypeptide(L)'
;MATANNKLQDESLAHAIWVSRYSTGVANRMVKILNDSDAELTARLLVAIDTLDADSFTVSRLESLLVSVRAANRDAVQAMYAGLSTELQSLAEHEAGFQMSLFQFAIPDDVLSLHPLVGISPDAVYAAAMVRPFQGRLLSEWASNLEADRMTRISNTVRQGFLLGDTHEQIARKVRGHANRGYQDGALQMSRANAASIAKTAVGHLAATARQSFAAANDDILKGKQWLSTLDNRTSKDCRIRDRLKYTLDNKPIGHKVPYLQGPGRIHFCCRSTETYILKSSGELGIKVGEVKDSSRASMDGQVPSETTYQEWFSRQSFTRQSEIVGVTRARLIRDGDMLPDEFYNDKGEWLTLEQLRERDTQAFKDAGL
;
A
#
# COMPACT_ATOMS: atom_id res chain seq x y z
N MET A 1 -8.27 25.55 -21.01
CA MET A 1 -7.08 25.38 -20.14
C MET A 1 -7.41 24.36 -19.07
N ALA A 2 -6.44 23.61 -18.57
CA ALA A 2 -6.63 22.74 -17.42
C ALA A 2 -6.95 23.58 -16.18
N THR A 3 -7.94 23.14 -15.41
CA THR A 3 -8.35 23.77 -14.15
C THR A 3 -7.35 23.43 -13.03
N ALA A 4 -7.44 24.11 -11.89
CA ALA A 4 -6.60 23.79 -10.73
C ALA A 4 -6.84 22.34 -10.25
N ASN A 5 -8.10 21.90 -10.22
CA ASN A 5 -8.46 20.52 -9.86
C ASN A 5 -7.91 19.49 -10.88
N ASN A 6 -7.87 19.82 -12.18
CA ASN A 6 -7.25 18.95 -13.19
C ASN A 6 -5.75 18.77 -12.91
N LYS A 7 -5.02 19.87 -12.69
CA LYS A 7 -3.58 19.83 -12.38
C LYS A 7 -3.29 19.01 -11.13
N LEU A 8 -4.06 19.21 -10.05
CA LEU A 8 -3.89 18.44 -8.82
C LEU A 8 -4.06 16.94 -9.04
N GLN A 9 -5.07 16.55 -9.80
CA GLN A 9 -5.34 15.15 -10.11
C GLN A 9 -4.22 14.51 -10.94
N ASP A 10 -3.85 15.15 -12.06
CA ASP A 10 -2.87 14.60 -13.01
C ASP A 10 -1.51 14.40 -12.33
N GLU A 11 -1.05 15.40 -11.59
CA GLU A 11 0.21 15.33 -10.85
C GLU A 11 0.13 14.37 -9.67
N SER A 12 -1.02 14.21 -9.01
CA SER A 12 -1.21 13.19 -7.96
C SER A 12 -1.13 11.77 -8.53
N LEU A 13 -1.68 11.53 -9.72
CA LEU A 13 -1.56 10.24 -10.42
C LEU A 13 -0.11 9.98 -10.86
N ALA A 14 0.54 10.98 -11.45
CA ALA A 14 1.94 10.87 -11.87
C ALA A 14 2.85 10.57 -10.67
N HIS A 15 2.67 11.30 -9.57
CA HIS A 15 3.42 11.08 -8.33
C HIS A 15 3.17 9.70 -7.72
N ALA A 16 1.92 9.21 -7.72
CA ALA A 16 1.60 7.87 -7.22
C ALA A 16 2.37 6.74 -7.94
N ILE A 17 2.64 6.90 -9.24
CA ILE A 17 3.49 5.96 -10.00
C ILE A 17 4.92 5.98 -9.46
N TRP A 18 5.47 7.16 -9.19
CA TRP A 18 6.82 7.32 -8.63
C TRP A 18 6.93 6.78 -7.22
N VAL A 19 5.95 7.05 -6.35
CA VAL A 19 5.86 6.47 -5.01
C VAL A 19 5.79 4.94 -5.08
N SER A 20 5.04 4.37 -6.03
CA SER A 20 5.00 2.92 -6.23
C SER A 20 6.34 2.32 -6.70
N ARG A 21 7.12 3.05 -7.50
CA ARG A 21 8.46 2.62 -7.91
C ARG A 21 9.46 2.73 -6.77
N TYR A 22 9.42 3.85 -6.04
CA TYR A 22 10.23 4.09 -4.86
C TYR A 22 9.99 3.02 -3.79
N SER A 23 8.73 2.70 -3.49
CA SER A 23 8.37 1.66 -2.52
C SER A 23 8.90 0.27 -2.90
N THR A 24 8.96 -0.03 -4.20
CA THR A 24 9.59 -1.27 -4.70
C THR A 24 11.11 -1.24 -4.50
N GLY A 25 11.76 -0.11 -4.76
CA GLY A 25 13.18 0.07 -4.46
C GLY A 25 13.51 -0.10 -2.98
N VAL A 26 12.73 0.55 -2.09
CA VAL A 26 12.86 0.42 -0.63
C VAL A 26 12.69 -1.04 -0.20
N ALA A 27 11.64 -1.72 -0.67
CA ALA A 27 11.41 -3.13 -0.35
C ALA A 27 12.57 -4.03 -0.77
N ASN A 28 13.13 -3.81 -1.96
CA ASN A 28 14.30 -4.56 -2.44
C ASN A 28 15.53 -4.32 -1.55
N ARG A 29 15.76 -3.08 -1.09
CA ARG A 29 16.83 -2.77 -0.14
C ARG A 29 16.62 -3.47 1.21
N MET A 30 15.39 -3.48 1.73
CA MET A 30 15.07 -4.17 3.00
C MET A 30 15.30 -5.68 2.89
N VAL A 31 14.86 -6.29 1.79
CA VAL A 31 15.11 -7.71 1.51
C VAL A 31 16.61 -7.98 1.35
N LYS A 32 17.36 -7.06 0.74
CA LYS A 32 18.83 -7.19 0.61
C LYS A 32 19.50 -7.21 1.98
N ILE A 33 19.15 -6.30 2.90
CA ILE A 33 19.71 -6.26 4.27
C ILE A 33 19.47 -7.61 4.99
N LEU A 34 18.26 -8.16 4.87
CA LEU A 34 17.95 -9.48 5.41
C LEU A 34 18.80 -10.58 4.74
N ASN A 35 18.90 -10.60 3.41
CA ASN A 35 19.68 -11.59 2.67
C ASN A 35 21.18 -11.56 3.01
N ASP A 36 21.74 -10.36 3.18
CA ASP A 36 23.14 -10.20 3.56
C ASP A 36 23.38 -10.77 4.97
N SER A 37 22.45 -10.52 5.89
CA SER A 37 22.48 -11.03 7.27
C SER A 37 22.20 -12.54 7.36
N ASP A 38 21.44 -13.11 6.41
CA ASP A 38 21.11 -14.53 6.36
C ASP A 38 22.35 -15.43 6.21
N ALA A 39 23.41 -14.91 5.57
CA ALA A 39 24.66 -15.64 5.43
C ALA A 39 25.30 -15.91 6.80
N GLU A 40 25.43 -14.86 7.62
CA GLU A 40 25.97 -14.95 8.97
C GLU A 40 25.06 -15.79 9.88
N LEU A 41 23.75 -15.56 9.81
CA LEU A 41 22.77 -16.33 10.59
C LEU A 41 22.89 -17.83 10.31
N THR A 42 23.08 -18.20 9.04
CA THR A 42 23.22 -19.60 8.63
C THR A 42 24.55 -20.20 9.08
N ALA A 43 25.63 -19.42 9.07
CA ALA A 43 26.92 -19.86 9.61
C ALA A 43 26.85 -20.10 11.12
N ARG A 44 26.23 -19.17 11.88
CA ARG A 44 25.98 -19.34 13.32
C ARG A 44 25.07 -20.53 13.60
N LEU A 45 24.08 -20.77 12.74
CA LEU A 45 23.21 -21.94 12.84
C LEU A 45 23.99 -23.24 12.68
N LEU A 46 24.85 -23.35 11.67
CA LEU A 46 25.69 -24.53 11.46
C LEU A 46 26.56 -24.82 12.69
N VAL A 47 27.27 -23.81 13.20
CA VAL A 47 28.08 -23.93 14.42
C VAL A 47 27.23 -24.36 15.62
N ALA A 48 26.03 -23.80 15.77
CA ALA A 48 25.14 -24.14 16.87
C ALA A 48 24.70 -25.61 16.83
N ILE A 49 24.34 -26.13 15.64
CA ILE A 49 23.80 -27.49 15.50
C ILE A 49 24.87 -28.58 15.35
N ASP A 50 26.11 -28.22 14.97
CA ASP A 50 27.25 -29.14 14.87
C ASP A 50 27.51 -29.91 16.18
N THR A 51 27.26 -29.26 17.31
CA THR A 51 27.42 -29.85 18.66
C THR A 51 26.25 -30.74 19.10
N LEU A 52 25.22 -30.89 18.26
CA LEU A 52 23.97 -31.58 18.60
C LEU A 52 23.88 -32.89 17.82
N ASP A 53 24.08 -34.00 18.55
CA ASP A 53 23.88 -35.35 18.04
C ASP A 53 22.39 -35.73 18.06
N ALA A 54 21.94 -36.49 17.06
CA ALA A 54 20.55 -36.89 16.85
C ALA A 54 19.97 -37.65 18.06
N ASP A 55 20.80 -38.47 18.71
CA ASP A 55 20.40 -39.26 19.88
C ASP A 55 20.22 -38.41 21.16
N SER A 56 20.72 -37.17 21.14
CA SER A 56 20.70 -36.24 22.27
C SER A 56 19.72 -35.07 22.09
N PHE A 57 18.91 -35.12 21.04
CA PHE A 57 17.99 -34.06 20.64
C PHE A 57 16.83 -33.89 21.62
N THR A 58 16.68 -32.67 22.16
CA THR A 58 15.48 -32.23 22.86
C THR A 58 15.13 -30.81 22.43
N VAL A 59 13.86 -30.42 22.54
CA VAL A 59 13.41 -29.05 22.22
C VAL A 59 14.17 -28.02 23.06
N SER A 60 14.32 -28.26 24.37
CA SER A 60 15.00 -27.36 25.29
C SER A 60 16.50 -27.22 24.96
N ARG A 61 17.17 -28.31 24.55
CA ARG A 61 18.58 -28.26 24.13
C ARG A 61 18.74 -27.53 22.80
N LEU A 62 17.85 -27.75 21.84
CA LEU A 62 17.88 -26.98 20.60
C LEU A 62 17.70 -25.48 20.89
N GLU A 63 16.77 -25.13 21.76
CA GLU A 63 16.53 -23.74 22.13
C GLU A 63 17.73 -23.09 22.83
N SER A 64 18.50 -23.82 23.63
CA SER A 64 19.72 -23.27 24.23
C SER A 64 20.84 -23.06 23.21
N LEU A 65 20.95 -23.92 22.19
CA LEU A 65 21.95 -23.78 21.13
C LEU A 65 21.62 -22.64 20.15
N LEU A 66 20.34 -22.36 19.92
CA LEU A 66 19.91 -21.29 19.00
C LEU A 66 20.06 -19.87 19.57
N VAL A 67 20.69 -19.66 20.73
CA VAL A 67 20.87 -18.33 21.34
C VAL A 67 21.64 -17.37 20.41
N SER A 68 22.74 -17.82 19.80
CA SER A 68 23.53 -17.00 18.87
C SER A 68 22.77 -16.68 17.57
N VAL A 69 21.92 -17.61 17.13
CA VAL A 69 21.03 -17.48 15.96
C VAL A 69 19.91 -16.48 16.23
N ARG A 70 19.32 -16.51 17.43
CA ARG A 70 18.32 -15.52 17.88
C ARG A 70 18.91 -14.11 17.89
N ALA A 71 20.12 -13.95 18.41
CA ALA A 71 20.81 -12.65 18.41
C ALA A 71 21.03 -12.15 16.97
N ALA A 72 21.57 -12.98 16.08
CA ALA A 72 21.76 -12.61 14.68
C ALA A 72 20.45 -12.28 13.95
N ASN A 73 19.35 -13.00 14.26
CA ASN A 73 18.05 -12.70 13.69
C ASN A 73 17.52 -11.33 14.16
N ARG A 74 17.69 -11.00 15.44
CA ARG A 74 17.34 -9.70 16.00
C ARG A 74 18.14 -8.59 15.33
N ASP A 75 19.46 -8.75 15.25
CA ASP A 75 20.35 -7.76 14.64
C ASP A 75 19.98 -7.52 13.17
N ALA A 76 19.66 -8.58 12.42
CA ALA A 76 19.21 -8.50 11.03
C ALA A 76 17.91 -7.70 10.87
N VAL A 77 16.91 -7.97 11.72
CA VAL A 77 15.62 -7.26 11.67
C VAL A 77 15.77 -5.81 12.15
N GLN A 78 16.60 -5.55 13.15
CA GLN A 78 16.91 -4.19 13.61
C GLN A 78 17.63 -3.38 12.53
N ALA A 79 18.62 -3.97 11.85
CA ALA A 79 19.31 -3.31 10.74
C ALA A 79 18.35 -2.99 9.58
N MET A 80 17.47 -3.94 9.22
CA MET A 80 16.43 -3.70 8.21
C MET A 80 15.49 -2.57 8.66
N TYR A 81 15.03 -2.59 9.91
CA TYR A 81 14.12 -1.58 10.44
C TYR A 81 14.75 -0.19 10.51
N ALA A 82 16.02 -0.08 10.89
CA ALA A 82 16.79 1.15 10.86
C ALA A 82 16.91 1.68 9.42
N GLY A 83 17.24 0.80 8.46
CA GLY A 83 17.27 1.16 7.05
C GLY A 83 15.93 1.66 6.53
N LEU A 84 14.82 0.99 6.87
CA LEU A 84 13.48 1.45 6.51
C LEU A 84 13.16 2.81 7.12
N SER A 85 13.55 3.03 8.38
CA SER A 85 13.33 4.29 9.08
C SER A 85 14.04 5.46 8.40
N THR A 86 15.28 5.27 7.95
CA THR A 86 16.01 6.27 7.16
C THR A 86 15.31 6.59 5.84
N GLU A 87 14.84 5.57 5.11
CA GLU A 87 14.10 5.77 3.86
C GLU A 87 12.79 6.55 4.08
N LEU A 88 12.06 6.24 5.15
CA LEU A 88 10.85 6.95 5.51
C LEU A 88 11.12 8.40 5.94
N GLN A 89 12.26 8.69 6.58
CA GLN A 89 12.62 10.07 6.91
C GLN A 89 12.90 10.89 5.64
N SER A 90 13.69 10.36 4.72
CA SER A 90 13.94 11.01 3.42
C SER A 90 12.67 11.18 2.59
N LEU A 91 11.76 10.20 2.64
CA LEU A 91 10.47 10.32 1.96
C LEU A 91 9.60 11.40 2.62
N ALA A 92 9.65 11.59 3.95
CA ALA A 92 8.88 12.63 4.63
C ALA A 92 9.31 14.04 4.18
N GLU A 93 10.61 14.26 4.02
CA GLU A 93 11.18 15.50 3.46
C GLU A 93 10.67 15.74 2.03
N HIS A 94 10.74 14.71 1.19
CA HIS A 94 10.28 14.80 -0.19
C HIS A 94 8.78 15.06 -0.28
N GLU A 95 7.96 14.32 0.45
CA GLU A 95 6.50 14.44 0.42
C GLU A 95 6.03 15.81 0.94
N ALA A 96 6.64 16.33 2.01
CA ALA A 96 6.32 17.67 2.52
C ALA A 96 6.56 18.76 1.47
N GLY A 97 7.70 18.71 0.78
CA GLY A 97 8.02 19.63 -0.32
C GLY A 97 7.12 19.43 -1.55
N PHE A 98 6.82 18.18 -1.89
CA PHE A 98 5.96 17.84 -3.03
C PHE A 98 4.55 18.39 -2.84
N GLN A 99 3.93 18.22 -1.66
CA GLN A 99 2.58 18.73 -1.43
C GLN A 99 2.50 20.26 -1.59
N MET A 100 3.47 20.99 -1.04
CA MET A 100 3.55 22.45 -1.22
C MET A 100 3.71 22.82 -2.70
N SER A 101 4.67 22.21 -3.40
CA SER A 101 4.96 22.50 -4.81
C SER A 101 3.77 22.18 -5.72
N LEU A 102 3.07 21.08 -5.46
CA LEU A 102 1.88 20.66 -6.18
C LEU A 102 0.79 21.71 -6.11
N PHE A 103 0.49 22.22 -4.91
CA PHE A 103 -0.55 23.22 -4.73
C PHE A 103 -0.15 24.59 -5.27
N GLN A 104 1.12 24.99 -5.13
CA GLN A 104 1.66 26.20 -5.75
C GLN A 104 1.58 26.15 -7.28
N PHE A 105 1.83 24.99 -7.89
CA PHE A 105 1.69 24.81 -9.34
C PHE A 105 0.23 24.82 -9.80
N ALA A 106 -0.66 24.23 -9.00
CA ALA A 106 -2.06 24.09 -9.35
C ALA A 106 -2.85 25.40 -9.21
N ILE A 107 -2.64 26.14 -8.12
CA ILE A 107 -3.41 27.32 -7.74
C ILE A 107 -2.77 28.59 -8.33
N PRO A 108 -3.54 29.49 -8.96
CA PRO A 108 -3.01 30.77 -9.47
C PRO A 108 -2.39 31.67 -8.39
N ASP A 109 -1.29 32.37 -8.71
CA ASP A 109 -0.54 33.23 -7.76
C ASP A 109 -1.40 34.34 -7.12
N ASP A 110 -2.35 34.90 -7.86
CA ASP A 110 -3.26 35.93 -7.36
C ASP A 110 -4.28 35.36 -6.36
N VAL A 111 -4.64 34.09 -6.48
CA VAL A 111 -5.44 33.37 -5.47
C VAL A 111 -4.58 33.03 -4.25
N LEU A 112 -3.34 32.57 -4.44
CA LEU A 112 -2.39 32.30 -3.34
C LEU A 112 -2.02 33.54 -2.55
N SER A 113 -2.09 34.72 -3.17
CA SER A 113 -1.87 36.00 -2.48
C SER A 113 -2.98 36.31 -1.46
N LEU A 114 -4.20 35.81 -1.70
CA LEU A 114 -5.35 35.95 -0.79
C LEU A 114 -5.46 34.80 0.20
N HIS A 115 -5.08 33.59 -0.24
CA HIS A 115 -5.12 32.35 0.53
C HIS A 115 -3.74 31.68 0.53
N PRO A 116 -2.78 32.18 1.35
CA PRO A 116 -1.43 31.66 1.36
C PRO A 116 -1.38 30.23 1.93
N LEU A 117 -0.60 29.37 1.28
CA LEU A 117 -0.42 27.99 1.72
C LEU A 117 0.46 27.90 2.96
N VAL A 118 0.10 26.99 3.86
CA VAL A 118 0.87 26.62 5.04
C VAL A 118 1.66 25.34 4.75
N GLY A 119 2.99 25.43 4.89
CA GLY A 119 3.88 24.28 4.78
C GLY A 119 3.77 23.34 5.98
N ILE A 120 4.22 22.10 5.78
CA ILE A 120 4.27 21.09 6.84
C ILE A 120 5.72 20.71 7.16
N SER A 121 5.98 20.38 8.43
CA SER A 121 7.30 19.93 8.88
C SER A 121 7.54 18.46 8.49
N PRO A 122 8.65 18.12 7.80
CA PRO A 122 9.04 16.74 7.54
C PRO A 122 9.12 15.88 8.81
N ASP A 123 9.72 16.41 9.88
CA ASP A 123 9.85 15.71 11.16
C ASP A 123 8.48 15.42 11.79
N ALA A 124 7.55 16.38 11.71
CA ALA A 124 6.18 16.19 12.20
C ALA A 124 5.43 15.12 11.38
N VAL A 125 5.62 15.09 10.05
CA VAL A 125 5.04 14.07 9.17
C VAL A 125 5.59 12.69 9.51
N TYR A 126 6.91 12.56 9.65
CA TYR A 126 7.56 11.32 10.02
C TYR A 126 7.05 10.83 11.40
N ALA A 127 7.08 11.71 12.41
CA ALA A 127 6.59 11.38 13.75
C ALA A 127 5.12 10.96 13.74
N ALA A 128 4.25 11.69 13.02
CA ALA A 128 2.84 11.35 12.87
C ALA A 128 2.63 9.99 12.21
N ALA A 129 3.45 9.62 11.23
CA ALA A 129 3.36 8.31 10.59
C ALA A 129 3.84 7.17 11.52
N MET A 130 4.85 7.41 12.37
CA MET A 130 5.38 6.39 13.29
C MET A 130 4.43 6.06 14.43
N VAL A 131 3.63 7.02 14.91
CA VAL A 131 2.67 6.81 16.01
C VAL A 131 1.28 6.38 15.55
N ARG A 132 1.04 6.35 14.23
CA ARG A 132 -0.24 5.90 13.67
C ARG A 132 -0.13 4.46 13.16
N PRO A 133 -1.04 3.56 13.57
CA PRO A 133 -1.00 2.19 13.09
C PRO A 133 -1.34 2.14 11.59
N PHE A 134 -0.70 1.20 10.89
CA PHE A 134 -1.09 0.80 9.54
C PHE A 134 -1.27 -0.72 9.52
N GLN A 135 -2.33 -1.18 8.85
CA GLN A 135 -2.72 -2.59 8.86
C GLN A 135 -2.86 -3.17 10.29
N GLY A 136 -3.31 -2.33 11.23
CA GLY A 136 -3.59 -2.71 12.62
C GLY A 136 -2.39 -2.68 13.57
N ARG A 137 -1.20 -2.24 13.14
CA ARG A 137 0.02 -2.20 13.97
C ARG A 137 0.89 -0.99 13.67
N LEU A 138 1.68 -0.57 14.65
CA LEU A 138 2.78 0.38 14.48
C LEU A 138 3.92 -0.27 13.69
N LEU A 139 4.80 0.55 13.12
CA LEU A 139 5.96 0.04 12.39
C LEU A 139 6.91 -0.76 13.29
N SER A 140 7.07 -0.33 14.55
CA SER A 140 7.86 -1.03 15.57
C SER A 140 7.28 -2.41 15.90
N GLU A 141 5.96 -2.52 16.01
CA GLU A 141 5.27 -3.79 16.24
C GLU A 141 5.44 -4.74 15.04
N TRP A 142 5.33 -4.22 13.81
CA TRP A 142 5.63 -5.01 12.60
C TRP A 142 7.06 -5.56 12.60
N ALA A 143 8.04 -4.78 13.05
CA ALA A 143 9.42 -5.24 13.18
C ALA A 143 9.55 -6.36 14.22
N SER A 144 8.98 -6.19 15.42
CA SER A 144 9.00 -7.22 16.47
C SER A 144 8.30 -8.51 16.03
N ASN A 145 7.17 -8.42 15.32
CA ASN A 145 6.48 -9.59 14.82
C ASN A 145 7.26 -10.30 13.71
N LEU A 146 7.91 -9.54 12.82
CA LEU A 146 8.78 -10.12 11.79
C LEU A 146 9.95 -10.89 12.42
N GLU A 147 10.59 -10.35 13.46
CA GLU A 147 11.64 -11.04 14.21
C GLU A 147 11.15 -12.38 14.78
N ALA A 148 10.03 -12.35 15.49
CA ALA A 148 9.45 -13.53 16.14
C ALA A 148 9.02 -14.60 15.14
N ASP A 149 8.31 -14.23 14.08
CA ASP A 149 7.86 -15.15 13.03
C ASP A 149 9.05 -15.80 12.32
N ARG A 150 10.08 -15.00 12.04
CA ARG A 150 11.28 -15.46 11.37
C ARG A 150 12.07 -16.44 12.23
N MET A 151 12.20 -16.19 13.53
CA MET A 151 12.82 -17.14 14.46
C MET A 151 12.02 -18.43 14.63
N THR A 152 10.68 -18.32 14.62
CA THR A 152 9.80 -19.49 14.67
C THR A 152 10.00 -20.38 13.44
N ARG A 153 10.11 -19.78 12.24
CA ARG A 153 10.41 -20.53 11.01
C ARG A 153 11.76 -21.23 11.08
N ILE A 154 12.81 -20.53 11.50
CA ILE A 154 14.14 -21.12 11.69
C ILE A 154 14.05 -22.32 12.63
N SER A 155 13.47 -22.14 13.80
CA SER A 155 13.36 -23.19 14.83
C SER A 155 12.60 -24.41 14.32
N ASN A 156 11.46 -24.19 13.65
CA ASN A 156 10.63 -25.27 13.11
C ASN A 156 11.33 -26.04 11.99
N THR A 157 12.04 -25.35 11.09
CA THR A 157 12.82 -26.00 10.03
C THR A 157 13.96 -26.83 10.59
N VAL A 158 14.64 -26.35 11.64
CA VAL A 158 15.69 -27.12 12.32
C VAL A 158 15.12 -28.35 12.99
N ARG A 159 14.03 -28.21 13.76
CA ARG A 159 13.34 -29.35 14.41
C ARG A 159 12.94 -30.41 13.39
N GLN A 160 12.31 -29.99 12.29
CA GLN A 160 11.87 -30.90 11.24
C GLN A 160 13.05 -31.62 10.59
N GLY A 161 14.17 -30.92 10.37
CA GLY A 161 15.33 -31.53 9.74
C GLY A 161 16.00 -32.60 10.59
N PHE A 162 16.14 -32.37 11.90
CA PHE A 162 16.61 -33.40 12.83
C PHE A 162 15.69 -34.61 12.86
N LEU A 163 14.37 -34.41 12.88
CA LEU A 163 13.38 -35.50 12.87
C LEU A 163 13.43 -36.33 11.58
N LEU A 164 13.80 -35.72 10.46
CA LEU A 164 13.92 -36.39 9.16
C LEU A 164 15.30 -37.00 8.91
N GLY A 165 16.26 -36.83 9.82
CA GLY A 165 17.64 -37.30 9.66
C GLY A 165 18.44 -36.51 8.62
N ASP A 166 18.07 -35.25 8.36
CA ASP A 166 18.85 -34.38 7.48
C ASP A 166 20.24 -34.10 8.06
N THR A 167 21.25 -33.93 7.20
CA THR A 167 22.56 -33.40 7.62
C THR A 167 22.45 -31.93 8.04
N HIS A 168 23.36 -31.46 8.88
CA HIS A 168 23.37 -30.05 9.32
C HIS A 168 23.42 -29.06 8.15
N GLU A 169 24.14 -29.37 7.07
CA GLU A 169 24.17 -28.54 5.86
C GLU A 169 22.84 -28.54 5.12
N GLN A 170 22.14 -29.68 5.07
CA GLN A 170 20.80 -29.76 4.49
C GLN A 170 19.81 -28.92 5.30
N ILE A 171 19.88 -28.95 6.63
CA ILE A 171 19.05 -28.12 7.52
C ILE A 171 19.32 -26.64 7.27
N ALA A 172 20.59 -26.22 7.33
CA ALA A 172 21.01 -24.85 7.09
C ALA A 172 20.55 -24.34 5.71
N ARG A 173 20.60 -25.21 4.69
CA ARG A 173 20.11 -24.92 3.34
C ARG A 173 18.58 -24.81 3.26
N LYS A 174 17.83 -25.67 3.97
CA LYS A 174 16.36 -25.55 4.08
C LYS A 174 15.93 -24.26 4.78
N VAL A 175 16.72 -23.76 5.73
CA VAL A 175 16.47 -22.46 6.38
C VAL A 175 16.70 -21.31 5.40
N ARG A 176 17.91 -21.21 4.83
CA ARG A 176 18.31 -20.06 4.01
C ARG A 176 17.70 -20.07 2.62
N GLY A 177 17.65 -21.23 1.96
CA GLY A 177 17.39 -21.39 0.54
C GLY A 177 18.67 -21.43 -0.30
N HIS A 178 18.52 -21.70 -1.59
CA HIS A 178 19.63 -21.79 -2.54
C HIS A 178 19.92 -20.44 -3.21
N ALA A 179 21.21 -20.07 -3.29
CA ALA A 179 21.63 -18.82 -3.91
C ALA A 179 21.24 -18.73 -5.40
N ASN A 180 21.37 -19.83 -6.16
CA ASN A 180 21.00 -19.88 -7.58
C ASN A 180 19.47 -19.80 -7.83
N ARG A 181 18.65 -19.84 -6.77
CA ARG A 181 17.20 -19.63 -6.80
C ARG A 181 16.79 -18.33 -6.10
N GLY A 182 17.75 -17.44 -5.82
CA GLY A 182 17.50 -16.20 -5.08
C GLY A 182 16.94 -16.44 -3.67
N TYR A 183 17.27 -17.59 -3.07
CA TYR A 183 16.81 -18.00 -1.73
C TYR A 183 15.30 -18.22 -1.59
N GLN A 184 14.56 -18.28 -2.70
CA GLN A 184 13.10 -18.35 -2.69
C GLN A 184 12.55 -19.70 -2.23
N ASP A 185 13.39 -20.72 -2.15
CA ASP A 185 13.06 -22.07 -1.70
C ASP A 185 13.42 -22.34 -0.23
N GLY A 186 13.90 -21.32 0.50
CA GLY A 186 14.18 -21.41 1.93
C GLY A 186 13.00 -21.05 2.81
N ALA A 187 12.98 -21.55 4.05
CA ALA A 187 11.98 -21.21 5.07
C ALA A 187 11.89 -19.70 5.35
N LEU A 188 13.01 -18.99 5.19
CA LEU A 188 13.10 -17.53 5.37
C LEU A 188 12.45 -16.72 4.24
N GLN A 189 12.08 -17.33 3.11
CA GLN A 189 11.49 -16.60 1.98
C GLN A 189 10.19 -15.90 2.37
N MET A 190 9.35 -16.53 3.19
CA MET A 190 8.11 -15.90 3.66
C MET A 190 8.39 -14.64 4.47
N SER A 191 9.42 -14.66 5.32
CA SER A 191 9.84 -13.48 6.08
C SER A 191 10.33 -12.36 5.17
N ARG A 192 11.04 -12.66 4.09
CA ARG A 192 11.46 -11.67 3.09
C ARG A 192 10.26 -11.07 2.34
N ALA A 193 9.30 -11.91 1.94
CA ALA A 193 8.07 -11.46 1.29
C ALA A 193 7.22 -10.56 2.21
N ASN A 194 7.12 -10.92 3.50
CA ASN A 194 6.45 -10.11 4.51
C ASN A 194 7.17 -8.77 4.71
N ALA A 195 8.50 -8.78 4.85
CA ALA A 195 9.31 -7.57 4.96
C ALA A 195 9.10 -6.63 3.77
N ALA A 196 9.11 -7.17 2.54
CA ALA A 196 8.84 -6.39 1.33
C ALA A 196 7.44 -5.77 1.34
N SER A 197 6.44 -6.50 1.81
CA SER A 197 5.05 -6.03 1.89
C SER A 197 4.87 -4.95 2.96
N ILE A 198 5.50 -5.12 4.12
CA ILE A 198 5.54 -4.14 5.21
C ILE A 198 6.22 -2.86 4.72
N ALA A 199 7.40 -2.95 4.09
CA ALA A 199 8.14 -1.81 3.58
C ALA A 199 7.31 -1.00 2.56
N LYS A 200 6.66 -1.67 1.59
CA LYS A 200 5.78 -1.00 0.61
C LYS A 200 4.61 -0.30 1.27
N THR A 201 4.02 -0.94 2.27
CA THR A 201 2.86 -0.40 2.99
C THR A 201 3.25 0.77 3.88
N ALA A 202 4.42 0.73 4.51
CA ALA A 202 4.97 1.83 5.30
C ALA A 202 5.22 3.08 4.44
N VAL A 203 5.76 2.91 3.22
CA VAL A 203 5.93 4.00 2.24
C VAL A 203 4.58 4.61 1.86
N GLY A 204 3.58 3.78 1.52
CA GLY A 204 2.23 4.27 1.20
C GLY A 204 1.55 4.98 2.38
N HIS A 205 1.76 4.48 3.60
CA HIS A 205 1.26 5.08 4.83
C HIS A 205 1.88 6.46 5.11
N LEU A 206 3.19 6.61 4.93
CA LEU A 206 3.86 7.89 5.11
C LEU A 206 3.38 8.91 4.06
N ALA A 207 3.32 8.54 2.78
CA ALA A 207 2.84 9.43 1.72
C ALA A 207 1.38 9.87 1.96
N ALA A 208 0.50 8.96 2.41
CA ALA A 208 -0.85 9.31 2.80
C ALA A 208 -0.90 10.21 4.04
N THR A 209 0.00 10.02 5.01
CA THR A 209 0.10 10.85 6.21
C THR A 209 0.58 12.27 5.86
N ALA A 210 1.54 12.41 4.94
CA ALA A 210 2.01 13.71 4.44
C ALA A 210 0.87 14.48 3.75
N ARG A 211 0.16 13.85 2.81
CA ARG A 211 -1.03 14.42 2.15
C ARG A 211 -2.06 14.93 3.16
N GLN A 212 -2.41 14.09 4.14
CA GLN A 212 -3.41 14.44 5.15
C GLN A 212 -2.95 15.55 6.08
N SER A 213 -1.66 15.58 6.43
CA SER A 213 -1.10 16.65 7.26
C SER A 213 -1.11 17.98 6.49
N PHE A 214 -0.77 17.96 5.20
CA PHE A 214 -0.85 19.14 4.34
C PHE A 214 -2.29 19.66 4.23
N ALA A 215 -3.24 18.77 3.96
CA ALA A 215 -4.64 19.13 3.85
C ALA A 215 -5.23 19.67 5.16
N ALA A 216 -4.83 19.12 6.30
CA ALA A 216 -5.25 19.64 7.61
C ALA A 216 -4.68 21.03 7.90
N ALA A 217 -3.51 21.37 7.38
CA ALA A 217 -2.92 22.70 7.53
C ALA A 217 -3.51 23.75 6.56
N ASN A 218 -4.26 23.31 5.55
CA ASN A 218 -4.80 24.14 4.46
C ASN A 218 -6.28 23.80 4.20
N ASP A 219 -7.05 23.45 5.23
CA ASP A 219 -8.44 22.98 5.06
C ASP A 219 -9.39 24.12 4.65
N ASP A 220 -8.99 25.36 4.87
CA ASP A 220 -9.66 26.59 4.47
C ASP A 220 -9.81 26.71 2.95
N ILE A 221 -8.91 26.12 2.15
CA ILE A 221 -9.00 26.09 0.69
C ILE A 221 -9.60 24.82 0.10
N LEU A 222 -9.84 23.80 0.94
CA LEU A 222 -10.27 22.48 0.50
C LEU A 222 -11.77 22.24 0.71
N LYS A 223 -12.44 21.74 -0.33
CA LYS A 223 -13.85 21.35 -0.29
C LYS A 223 -14.06 19.88 0.09
N GLY A 224 -13.11 19.04 -0.29
CA GLY A 224 -13.19 17.60 -0.10
C GLY A 224 -12.05 16.90 -0.82
N LYS A 225 -12.25 15.62 -1.10
CA LYS A 225 -11.26 14.77 -1.76
C LYS A 225 -11.90 13.75 -2.67
N GLN A 226 -11.11 13.24 -3.60
CA GLN A 226 -11.54 12.23 -4.54
C GLN A 226 -10.53 11.08 -4.54
N TRP A 227 -11.06 9.85 -4.51
CA TRP A 227 -10.25 8.65 -4.64
C TRP A 227 -9.80 8.44 -6.08
N LEU A 228 -8.54 8.04 -6.25
CA LEU A 228 -7.91 7.78 -7.54
C LEU A 228 -7.29 6.38 -7.53
N SER A 229 -7.92 5.44 -8.20
CA SER A 229 -7.42 4.07 -8.30
C SER A 229 -6.43 3.90 -9.43
N THR A 230 -5.43 3.05 -9.21
CA THR A 230 -4.57 2.59 -10.30
C THR A 230 -5.42 1.85 -11.33
N LEU A 231 -5.24 2.13 -12.62
CA LEU A 231 -5.99 1.48 -13.71
C LEU A 231 -5.21 0.28 -14.26
N ASP A 232 -5.18 -0.82 -13.52
CA ASP A 232 -4.50 -2.05 -13.96
C ASP A 232 -5.13 -3.33 -13.38
N ASN A 233 -4.53 -4.48 -13.70
CA ASN A 233 -5.06 -5.79 -13.32
C ASN A 233 -4.81 -6.18 -11.84
N ARG A 234 -4.14 -5.33 -11.07
CA ARG A 234 -3.75 -5.58 -9.67
C ARG A 234 -4.46 -4.64 -8.69
N THR A 235 -5.35 -3.78 -9.17
CA THR A 235 -6.17 -2.92 -8.31
C THR A 235 -7.20 -3.77 -7.55
N SER A 236 -7.17 -3.65 -6.23
CA SER A 236 -8.00 -4.47 -5.34
C SER A 236 -9.48 -4.12 -5.48
N LYS A 237 -10.34 -5.07 -5.10
CA LYS A 237 -11.80 -4.85 -5.03
C LYS A 237 -12.18 -3.60 -4.25
N ASP A 238 -11.49 -3.35 -3.14
CA ASP A 238 -11.79 -2.19 -2.29
C ASP A 238 -11.40 -0.87 -2.97
N CYS A 239 -10.33 -0.86 -3.77
CA CYS A 239 -9.95 0.32 -4.54
C CYS A 239 -10.86 0.54 -5.75
N ARG A 240 -11.24 -0.53 -6.49
CA ARG A 240 -12.01 -0.43 -7.74
C ARG A 240 -13.35 0.28 -7.53
N ILE A 241 -14.13 -0.15 -6.53
CA ILE A 241 -15.44 0.44 -6.24
C ILE A 241 -15.36 1.89 -5.77
N ARG A 242 -14.18 2.33 -5.30
CA ARG A 242 -13.98 3.69 -4.81
C ARG A 242 -13.48 4.64 -5.89
N ASP A 243 -13.09 4.15 -7.05
CA ASP A 243 -12.49 5.01 -8.06
C ASP A 243 -13.42 6.18 -8.42
N ARG A 244 -12.85 7.40 -8.39
CA ARG A 244 -13.53 8.68 -8.62
C ARG A 244 -14.64 9.06 -7.64
N LEU A 245 -14.93 8.24 -6.63
CA LEU A 245 -15.86 8.60 -5.57
C LEU A 245 -15.31 9.75 -4.72
N LYS A 246 -16.22 10.64 -4.30
CA LYS A 246 -15.90 11.89 -3.61
C LYS A 246 -16.25 11.80 -2.14
N TYR A 247 -15.39 12.36 -1.31
CA TYR A 247 -15.53 12.34 0.14
C TYR A 247 -15.29 13.73 0.70
N THR A 248 -15.92 14.02 1.83
CA THR A 248 -15.55 15.18 2.65
C THR A 248 -14.15 14.99 3.22
N LEU A 249 -13.54 16.06 3.74
CA LEU A 249 -12.24 15.97 4.44
C LEU A 249 -12.32 15.02 5.66
N ASP A 250 -13.49 14.98 6.32
CA ASP A 250 -13.83 14.05 7.40
C ASP A 250 -14.20 12.63 6.92
N ASN A 251 -13.88 12.27 5.68
CA ASN A 251 -14.06 10.94 5.10
C ASN A 251 -15.52 10.49 4.90
N LYS A 252 -16.49 11.41 4.98
CA LYS A 252 -17.91 11.09 4.70
C LYS A 252 -18.18 11.03 3.20
N PRO A 253 -18.90 10.01 2.69
CA PRO A 253 -19.31 9.90 1.29
C PRO A 253 -20.10 11.12 0.78
N ILE A 254 -19.88 11.52 -0.47
CA ILE A 254 -20.63 12.60 -1.14
C ILE A 254 -21.36 12.03 -2.35
N GLY A 255 -22.69 11.91 -2.25
CA GLY A 255 -23.53 11.41 -3.34
C GLY A 255 -23.50 9.89 -3.53
N HIS A 256 -22.94 9.12 -2.59
CA HIS A 256 -22.94 7.66 -2.57
C HIS A 256 -22.88 7.13 -1.12
N LYS A 257 -22.88 5.80 -0.94
CA LYS A 257 -22.86 5.13 0.37
C LYS A 257 -21.57 4.35 0.68
N VAL A 258 -20.69 4.18 -0.31
CA VAL A 258 -19.40 3.48 -0.13
C VAL A 258 -18.51 4.23 0.88
N PRO A 259 -18.05 3.59 1.97
CA PRO A 259 -17.24 4.23 3.01
C PRO A 259 -15.79 4.44 2.57
N TYR A 260 -15.16 5.51 3.05
CA TYR A 260 -13.77 5.84 2.73
C TYR A 260 -12.73 4.85 3.30
N LEU A 261 -13.05 4.22 4.44
CA LEU A 261 -12.15 3.35 5.22
C LEU A 261 -10.86 4.10 5.63
N GLN A 262 -9.71 3.43 5.63
CA GLN A 262 -8.42 4.04 5.99
C GLN A 262 -7.82 4.91 4.88
N GLY A 263 -8.46 4.97 3.70
CA GLY A 263 -7.97 5.74 2.55
C GLY A 263 -6.98 4.99 1.64
N PRO A 264 -6.75 5.51 0.42
CA PRO A 264 -5.85 4.92 -0.54
C PRO A 264 -4.40 5.01 -0.06
N GLY A 265 -3.60 3.99 -0.37
CA GLY A 265 -2.26 3.82 0.19
C GLY A 265 -2.22 3.18 1.58
N ARG A 266 -3.36 3.05 2.28
CA ARG A 266 -3.43 2.49 3.65
C ARG A 266 -4.48 1.41 3.87
N ILE A 267 -5.47 1.32 2.99
CA ILE A 267 -6.61 0.41 3.12
C ILE A 267 -6.23 -1.07 3.12
N HIS A 268 -5.19 -1.46 2.39
CA HIS A 268 -4.65 -2.82 2.38
C HIS A 268 -3.14 -2.80 2.12
N PHE A 269 -2.46 -3.92 2.36
CA PHE A 269 -1.04 -4.07 2.02
C PHE A 269 -0.76 -3.73 0.56
N CYS A 270 0.38 -3.08 0.33
CA CYS A 270 0.89 -2.75 -1.01
C CYS A 270 -0.10 -1.96 -1.89
N CYS A 271 -0.99 -1.16 -1.29
CA CYS A 271 -1.93 -0.34 -2.04
C CYS A 271 -1.20 0.69 -2.92
N ARG A 272 -1.61 0.79 -4.19
CA ARG A 272 -1.04 1.72 -5.19
C ARG A 272 -2.00 2.83 -5.62
N SER A 273 -3.26 2.77 -5.19
CA SER A 273 -4.21 3.86 -5.35
C SER A 273 -3.78 5.07 -4.51
N THR A 274 -4.24 6.25 -4.90
CA THR A 274 -4.01 7.52 -4.20
C THR A 274 -5.32 8.30 -4.05
N GLU A 275 -5.26 9.49 -3.44
CA GLU A 275 -6.35 10.48 -3.45
C GLU A 275 -5.82 11.81 -3.97
N THR A 276 -6.72 12.64 -4.49
CA THR A 276 -6.50 14.07 -4.75
C THR A 276 -7.48 14.90 -3.95
N TYR A 277 -7.18 16.19 -3.76
CA TYR A 277 -8.06 17.13 -3.10
C TYR A 277 -8.89 17.93 -4.10
N ILE A 278 -10.10 18.29 -3.68
CA ILE A 278 -11.02 19.14 -4.42
C ILE A 278 -10.93 20.52 -3.79
N LEU A 279 -10.51 21.51 -4.57
CA LEU A 279 -10.43 22.90 -4.14
C LEU A 279 -11.83 23.51 -4.00
N LYS A 280 -11.97 24.47 -3.09
CA LYS A 280 -13.11 25.39 -3.06
C LYS A 280 -13.08 26.27 -4.31
N SER A 281 -14.27 26.57 -4.84
CA SER A 281 -14.45 27.59 -5.87
C SER A 281 -14.08 28.98 -5.35
N SER A 282 -13.85 29.92 -6.25
CA SER A 282 -13.56 31.33 -5.94
C SER A 282 -14.65 31.94 -5.07
N GLY A 283 -15.92 31.59 -5.34
CA GLY A 283 -17.05 32.03 -4.53
C GLY A 283 -17.04 31.44 -3.12
N GLU A 284 -16.72 30.15 -2.98
CA GLU A 284 -16.58 29.48 -1.67
C GLU A 284 -15.38 29.99 -0.87
N LEU A 285 -14.37 30.55 -1.53
CA LEU A 285 -13.22 31.23 -0.93
C LEU A 285 -13.53 32.70 -0.55
N GLY A 286 -14.66 33.25 -1.00
CA GLY A 286 -15.04 34.65 -0.75
C GLY A 286 -14.37 35.65 -1.71
N ILE A 287 -13.76 35.19 -2.80
CA ILE A 287 -13.07 36.04 -3.78
C ILE A 287 -14.08 36.78 -4.67
N LYS A 288 -14.08 38.11 -4.58
CA LYS A 288 -15.01 38.97 -5.32
C LYS A 288 -14.59 39.12 -6.78
N VAL A 289 -15.52 39.54 -7.63
CA VAL A 289 -15.24 39.83 -9.04
C VAL A 289 -14.24 40.98 -9.11
N GLY A 290 -13.16 40.80 -9.86
CA GLY A 290 -12.09 41.79 -10.00
C GLY A 290 -10.97 41.73 -8.94
N GLU A 291 -11.08 40.91 -7.89
CA GLU A 291 -9.98 40.71 -6.92
C GLU A 291 -8.85 39.83 -7.48
N VAL A 292 -9.19 38.91 -8.39
CA VAL A 292 -8.25 38.08 -9.14
C VAL A 292 -8.65 38.04 -10.61
N LYS A 293 -7.77 37.59 -11.49
CA LYS A 293 -8.05 37.48 -12.93
C LYS A 293 -9.23 36.55 -13.19
N ASP A 294 -10.06 36.85 -14.18
CA ASP A 294 -11.18 35.99 -14.58
C ASP A 294 -10.73 34.58 -14.96
N SER A 295 -9.54 34.45 -15.54
CA SER A 295 -8.91 33.15 -15.81
C SER A 295 -8.57 32.38 -14.54
N SER A 296 -8.15 33.07 -13.47
CA SER A 296 -7.87 32.47 -12.17
C SER A 296 -9.17 32.01 -11.51
N ARG A 297 -10.24 32.82 -11.57
CA ARG A 297 -11.57 32.42 -11.10
C ARG A 297 -12.07 31.16 -11.81
N ALA A 298 -12.03 31.16 -13.14
CA ALA A 298 -12.43 30.01 -13.94
C ALA A 298 -11.58 28.76 -13.66
N SER A 299 -10.29 28.93 -13.33
CA SER A 299 -9.41 27.82 -12.96
C SER A 299 -9.80 27.18 -11.62
N MET A 300 -10.18 27.97 -10.62
CA MET A 300 -10.61 27.49 -9.31
C MET A 300 -12.02 26.88 -9.34
N ASP A 301 -12.92 27.47 -10.13
CA ASP A 301 -14.31 27.03 -10.27
C ASP A 301 -14.45 25.77 -11.15
N GLY A 302 -13.33 25.33 -11.74
CA GLY A 302 -13.26 24.18 -12.60
C GLY A 302 -13.68 22.88 -11.91
N GLN A 303 -14.51 22.09 -12.60
CA GLN A 303 -14.88 20.76 -12.13
C GLN A 303 -13.66 19.83 -12.07
N VAL A 304 -13.76 18.81 -11.23
CA VAL A 304 -12.81 17.69 -11.18
C VAL A 304 -12.92 16.92 -12.51
N PRO A 305 -11.81 16.54 -13.16
CA PRO A 305 -11.83 15.86 -14.46
C PRO A 305 -12.78 14.66 -14.53
N SER A 306 -13.50 14.54 -15.65
CA SER A 306 -14.22 13.34 -16.05
C SER A 306 -13.30 12.38 -16.82
N GLU A 307 -12.16 12.05 -16.24
CA GLU A 307 -11.26 11.04 -16.82
C GLU A 307 -11.89 9.64 -16.77
N THR A 308 -11.29 8.71 -17.50
CA THR A 308 -11.70 7.30 -17.48
C THR A 308 -11.69 6.74 -16.04
N THR A 309 -12.85 6.23 -15.61
CA THR A 309 -12.98 5.50 -14.34
C THR A 309 -12.41 4.09 -14.47
N TYR A 310 -12.12 3.42 -13.35
CA TYR A 310 -11.70 2.03 -13.34
C TYR A 310 -12.72 1.13 -14.04
N GLN A 311 -14.01 1.40 -13.85
CA GLN A 311 -15.13 0.67 -14.41
C GLN A 311 -15.16 0.82 -15.92
N GLU A 312 -15.05 2.06 -16.42
CA GLU A 312 -14.98 2.35 -17.86
C GLU A 312 -13.75 1.72 -18.50
N TRP A 313 -12.58 1.81 -17.85
CA TRP A 313 -11.37 1.13 -18.29
C TRP A 313 -11.60 -0.38 -18.33
N PHE A 314 -12.09 -0.97 -17.24
CA PHE A 314 -12.29 -2.40 -17.06
C PHE A 314 -13.27 -3.00 -18.08
N SER A 315 -14.39 -2.33 -18.36
CA SER A 315 -15.40 -2.77 -19.32
C SER A 315 -14.87 -2.89 -20.75
N ARG A 316 -13.84 -2.09 -21.11
CA ARG A 316 -13.20 -2.12 -22.43
C ARG A 316 -12.10 -3.19 -22.55
N GLN A 317 -11.73 -3.86 -21.46
CA GLN A 317 -10.63 -4.84 -21.47
C GLN A 317 -11.06 -6.18 -22.09
N SER A 318 -10.10 -6.93 -22.64
CA SER A 318 -10.35 -8.28 -23.17
C SER A 318 -10.90 -9.23 -22.08
N PHE A 319 -11.63 -10.26 -22.49
CA PHE A 319 -12.16 -11.28 -21.56
C PHE A 319 -11.06 -11.92 -20.70
N THR A 320 -9.89 -12.21 -21.28
CA THR A 320 -8.72 -12.73 -20.55
C THR A 320 -8.31 -11.78 -19.42
N ARG A 321 -8.19 -10.48 -19.72
CA ARG A 321 -7.81 -9.49 -18.70
C ARG A 321 -8.91 -9.28 -17.67
N GLN A 322 -10.18 -9.30 -18.07
CA GLN A 322 -11.28 -9.25 -17.10
C GLN A 322 -11.25 -10.48 -16.17
N SER A 323 -10.99 -11.66 -16.73
CA SER A 323 -10.88 -12.91 -15.96
C SER A 323 -9.71 -12.91 -14.97
N GLU A 324 -8.57 -12.33 -15.33
CA GLU A 324 -7.45 -12.12 -14.39
C GLU A 324 -7.84 -11.26 -13.18
N ILE A 325 -8.76 -10.31 -13.38
CA ILE A 325 -9.13 -9.27 -12.41
C ILE A 325 -10.29 -9.69 -11.50
N VAL A 326 -11.34 -10.32 -12.05
CA VAL A 326 -12.57 -10.68 -11.31
C VAL A 326 -12.81 -12.18 -11.20
N GLY A 327 -11.99 -13.00 -11.88
CA GLY A 327 -12.21 -14.44 -12.06
C GLY A 327 -13.14 -14.72 -13.24
N VAL A 328 -12.97 -15.91 -13.85
CA VAL A 328 -13.66 -16.33 -15.08
C VAL A 328 -15.18 -16.23 -14.96
N THR A 329 -15.76 -16.67 -13.84
CA THR A 329 -17.21 -16.65 -13.63
C THR A 329 -17.78 -15.23 -13.69
N ARG A 330 -17.16 -14.28 -12.98
CA ARG A 330 -17.62 -12.87 -12.99
C ARG A 330 -17.38 -12.21 -14.34
N ALA A 331 -16.29 -12.55 -15.02
CA ALA A 331 -16.04 -12.04 -16.38
C ALA A 331 -17.14 -12.51 -17.36
N ARG A 332 -17.64 -13.74 -17.22
CA ARG A 332 -18.79 -14.24 -18.00
C ARG A 332 -20.08 -13.53 -17.63
N LEU A 333 -20.37 -13.34 -16.34
CA LEU A 333 -21.55 -12.58 -15.92
C LEU A 333 -21.60 -11.16 -16.52
N ILE A 334 -20.45 -10.51 -16.68
CA ILE A 334 -20.38 -9.19 -17.34
C ILE A 334 -20.65 -9.27 -18.84
N ARG A 335 -20.11 -10.27 -19.52
CA ARG A 335 -20.13 -10.35 -20.99
C ARG A 335 -21.40 -10.96 -21.54
N ASP A 336 -21.82 -12.04 -20.89
CA ASP A 336 -22.87 -12.94 -21.38
C ASP A 336 -24.13 -12.83 -20.51
N GLY A 337 -23.98 -12.43 -19.24
CA GLY A 337 -25.08 -12.25 -18.29
C GLY A 337 -25.52 -10.79 -18.07
N ASP A 338 -24.98 -9.85 -18.86
CA ASP A 338 -25.30 -8.40 -18.83
C ASP A 338 -25.13 -7.69 -17.47
N MET A 339 -24.38 -8.27 -16.52
CA MET A 339 -24.14 -7.64 -15.21
C MET A 339 -23.12 -6.51 -15.31
N LEU A 340 -23.40 -5.38 -14.67
CA LEU A 340 -22.42 -4.30 -14.55
C LEU A 340 -21.36 -4.62 -13.48
N PRO A 341 -20.09 -4.21 -13.65
CA PRO A 341 -19.03 -4.47 -12.67
C PRO A 341 -19.34 -3.96 -11.25
N ASP A 342 -20.11 -2.88 -11.13
CA ASP A 342 -20.50 -2.31 -9.83
C ASP A 342 -21.55 -3.15 -9.09
N GLU A 343 -22.27 -4.03 -9.80
CA GLU A 343 -23.23 -4.96 -9.19
C GLU A 343 -22.57 -6.10 -8.42
N PHE A 344 -21.25 -6.25 -8.56
CA PHE A 344 -20.44 -7.15 -7.73
C PHE A 344 -20.24 -6.63 -6.31
N TYR A 345 -20.77 -5.45 -6.01
CA TYR A 345 -20.75 -4.85 -4.69
C TYR A 345 -22.16 -4.59 -4.20
N ASN A 346 -22.34 -4.57 -2.87
CA ASN A 346 -23.54 -3.99 -2.27
C ASN A 346 -23.43 -2.46 -2.15
N ASP A 347 -24.47 -1.82 -1.61
CA ASP A 347 -24.52 -0.36 -1.45
C ASP A 347 -23.45 0.19 -0.49
N LYS A 348 -22.88 -0.67 0.36
CA LYS A 348 -21.75 -0.34 1.26
C LYS A 348 -20.39 -0.63 0.63
N GLY A 349 -20.33 -1.06 -0.63
CA GLY A 349 -19.10 -1.39 -1.33
C GLY A 349 -18.44 -2.71 -0.88
N GLU A 350 -19.21 -3.62 -0.29
CA GLU A 350 -18.74 -4.97 0.07
C GLU A 350 -18.86 -5.90 -1.13
N TRP A 351 -17.80 -6.67 -1.40
CA TRP A 351 -17.72 -7.58 -2.53
C TRP A 351 -18.60 -8.83 -2.32
N LEU A 352 -19.58 -9.03 -3.19
CA LEU A 352 -20.54 -10.12 -3.11
C LEU A 352 -19.92 -11.46 -3.51
N THR A 353 -20.34 -12.54 -2.84
CA THR A 353 -20.00 -13.92 -3.22
C THR A 353 -20.72 -14.31 -4.51
N LEU A 354 -20.28 -15.38 -5.19
CA LEU A 354 -20.97 -15.86 -6.37
C LEU A 354 -22.39 -16.35 -6.05
N GLU A 355 -22.59 -16.90 -4.86
CA GLU A 355 -23.90 -17.33 -4.37
C GLU A 355 -24.84 -16.13 -4.19
N GLN A 356 -24.37 -15.06 -3.52
CA GLN A 356 -25.14 -13.82 -3.37
C GLN A 356 -25.47 -13.17 -4.72
N LEU A 357 -24.54 -13.23 -5.69
CA LEU A 357 -24.81 -12.74 -7.04
C LEU A 357 -25.89 -13.58 -7.75
N ARG A 358 -25.87 -14.90 -7.58
CA ARG A 358 -26.88 -15.80 -8.16
C ARG A 358 -28.26 -15.60 -7.53
N GLU A 359 -28.31 -15.35 -6.22
CA GLU A 359 -29.55 -15.01 -5.52
C GLU A 359 -30.13 -13.68 -6.00
N ARG A 360 -29.27 -12.70 -6.28
CA ARG A 360 -29.67 -11.37 -6.77
C ARG A 360 -30.16 -11.42 -8.21
N ASP A 361 -29.46 -12.14 -9.08
CA ASP A 361 -29.81 -12.26 -10.49
C ASP A 361 -29.53 -13.68 -11.00
N THR A 362 -30.52 -14.55 -10.83
CA THR A 362 -30.43 -15.93 -11.34
C THR A 362 -30.47 -15.98 -12.86
N GLN A 363 -31.06 -14.97 -13.52
CA GLN A 363 -31.19 -14.95 -14.97
C GLN A 363 -29.84 -14.65 -15.64
N ALA A 364 -29.08 -13.70 -15.12
CA ALA A 364 -27.72 -13.40 -15.56
C ALA A 364 -26.80 -14.64 -15.55
N PHE A 365 -26.94 -15.52 -14.54
CA PHE A 365 -26.18 -16.78 -14.50
C PHE A 365 -26.60 -17.75 -15.60
N LYS A 366 -27.91 -17.87 -15.86
CA LYS A 366 -28.41 -18.71 -16.96
C LYS A 366 -27.94 -18.21 -18.32
N ASP A 367 -28.02 -16.90 -18.54
CA ASP A 367 -27.61 -16.26 -19.79
C ASP A 367 -26.10 -16.40 -20.01
N ALA A 368 -25.31 -16.36 -18.94
CA ALA A 368 -23.87 -16.65 -18.96
C ALA A 368 -23.50 -18.14 -19.04
N GLY A 369 -24.48 -19.05 -19.03
CA GLY A 369 -24.29 -20.50 -19.07
C GLY A 369 -23.62 -21.09 -17.82
N LEU A 370 -23.98 -20.61 -16.62
CA LEU A 370 -23.35 -20.90 -15.32
C LEU A 370 -24.29 -21.42 -14.22
#